data_AF-A0A1F6WBA8-F1
#
_entry.id   AF-A0A1F6WBA8-F1
#
_cell.length_a   1.000
_cell.length_b   1.000
_cell.length_c   1.000
_cell.angle_alpha   90.00
_cell.angle_beta   90.00
_cell.angle_gamma   90.00
#
_symmetry.space_group_name_H-M   'P 1'
#
loop_
_entity.id
_entity.type
_entity.pdbx_description
1 polymer ?
#
loop_
_entity_poly.entity_id
_entity_poly.type
_entity_poly.pdbx_seq_one_letter_code
_entity_poly.pdbx_strand_id
1 'polypeptide(L)'
;MGIIIAIGAVFLEAFVWTKDWWQPETITGTVVGIEDILFGFLVGGIIASIYEEIFKDKLVHIRGKKDHHVKHFFIVVLLSILIGNFTFFYLNMHSYYASVLSMLIPILVIYFYRRDLIILSLATGAIVTLISIPIYCISLFFDPTAINIWLHQNISGILFLGIPIEDLVWFFVTGMFIAPLYEFCKGEKLKKF
;
A
#
# COMPACT_ATOMS: atom_id res chain seq x y z
N MET A 1 12.62 2.05 -3.05
CA MET A 1 11.17 2.14 -2.84
C MET A 1 10.77 2.41 -1.39
N GLY A 2 11.36 1.74 -0.39
CA GLY A 2 11.01 1.97 1.03
C GLY A 2 10.98 3.44 1.46
N ILE A 3 12.00 4.23 1.10
CA ILE A 3 12.03 5.69 1.42
C ILE A 3 10.89 6.48 0.76
N ILE A 4 10.58 6.19 -0.51
CA ILE A 4 9.51 6.87 -1.24
C ILE A 4 8.15 6.57 -0.58
N ILE A 5 7.95 5.32 -0.19
CA ILE A 5 6.73 4.86 0.49
C ILE A 5 6.65 5.47 1.89
N ALA A 6 7.75 5.53 2.64
CA ALA A 6 7.81 6.16 3.94
C ALA A 6 7.42 7.65 3.90
N ILE A 7 7.96 8.41 2.93
CA ILE A 7 7.58 9.82 2.75
C ILE A 7 6.09 9.93 2.42
N GLY A 8 5.58 9.12 1.49
CA GLY A 8 4.17 9.12 1.13
C GLY A 8 3.25 8.77 2.30
N ALA A 9 3.62 7.77 3.10
CA ALA A 9 2.88 7.34 4.28
C ALA A 9 2.75 8.48 5.30
N VAL A 10 3.85 9.16 5.64
CA VAL A 10 3.85 10.31 6.53
C VAL A 10 2.90 11.42 6.07
N PHE A 11 2.89 11.74 4.77
CA PHE A 11 1.96 12.74 4.23
C PHE A 11 0.51 12.29 4.34
N LEU A 12 0.20 11.03 4.01
CA LEU A 12 -1.17 10.52 4.08
C LEU A 12 -1.65 10.42 5.53
N GLU A 13 -0.79 10.07 6.45
CA GLU A 13 -1.07 10.01 7.88
C GLU A 13 -1.38 11.40 8.45
N ALA A 14 -0.54 12.40 8.13
CA ALA A 14 -0.73 13.77 8.60
C ALA A 14 -2.05 14.42 8.17
N PHE A 15 -2.50 14.13 6.94
CA PHE A 15 -3.55 14.91 6.29
C PHE A 15 -4.84 14.14 5.99
N VAL A 16 -4.78 12.81 5.90
CA VAL A 16 -5.87 11.99 5.35
C VAL A 16 -6.33 10.93 6.36
N TRP A 17 -5.48 9.99 6.77
CA TRP A 17 -5.90 8.83 7.58
C TRP A 17 -6.31 9.21 9.00
N THR A 18 -5.63 10.19 9.60
CA THR A 18 -5.89 10.65 10.97
C THR A 18 -7.19 11.43 11.16
N LYS A 19 -7.95 11.66 10.09
CA LYS A 19 -9.20 12.43 10.14
C LYS A 19 -10.39 11.59 10.56
N ASP A 20 -10.50 10.35 10.07
CA ASP A 20 -11.72 9.57 10.19
C ASP A 20 -11.50 8.05 10.30
N TRP A 21 -10.34 7.51 9.93
CA TRP A 21 -10.11 6.05 9.89
C TRP A 21 -9.19 5.53 11.00
N TRP A 22 -8.09 6.24 11.27
CA TRP A 22 -6.98 5.72 12.08
C TRP A 22 -6.45 6.80 13.02
N GLN A 23 -6.20 6.49 14.29
CA GLN A 23 -5.68 7.45 15.28
C GLN A 23 -4.64 6.78 16.18
N PRO A 24 -3.35 6.76 15.77
CA PRO A 24 -2.31 6.08 16.53
C PRO A 24 -1.85 6.93 17.72
N GLU A 25 -1.53 6.28 18.82
CA GLU A 25 -0.78 6.90 19.92
C GLU A 25 0.72 6.78 19.61
N THR A 26 1.36 7.89 19.23
CA THR A 26 2.80 7.93 18.97
C THR A 26 3.58 8.15 20.27
N ILE A 27 4.84 7.67 20.35
CA ILE A 27 5.73 7.88 21.51
C ILE A 27 5.91 9.38 21.79
N THR A 28 5.88 10.20 20.73
CA THR A 28 6.02 11.66 20.83
C THR A 28 4.71 12.39 21.14
N GLY A 29 3.57 11.69 21.16
CA GLY A 29 2.24 12.29 21.33
C GLY A 29 1.82 13.21 20.18
N THR A 30 2.50 13.13 19.03
CA THR A 30 2.20 13.92 17.84
C THR A 30 1.35 13.12 16.86
N VAL A 31 0.69 13.81 15.93
CA VAL A 31 -0.15 13.18 14.88
C VAL A 31 0.70 12.32 13.93
N VAL A 32 1.98 12.65 13.77
CA VAL A 32 2.94 11.89 12.95
C VAL A 32 4.23 11.69 13.76
N GLY A 33 4.56 10.44 14.02
CA GLY A 33 5.74 10.01 14.75
C GLY A 33 6.89 9.53 13.86
N ILE A 34 7.98 9.14 14.51
CA ILE A 34 9.09 8.44 13.84
C ILE A 34 8.69 7.01 13.46
N GLU A 35 7.71 6.47 14.16
CA GLU A 35 7.09 5.17 13.99
C GLU A 35 6.47 5.05 12.60
N ASP A 36 5.85 6.11 12.09
CA ASP A 36 5.19 6.13 10.77
C ASP A 36 6.21 6.05 9.63
N ILE A 37 7.36 6.73 9.81
CA ILE A 37 8.50 6.63 8.89
C ILE A 37 9.04 5.20 8.88
N LEU A 38 9.24 4.61 10.06
CA LEU A 38 9.73 3.24 10.21
C LEU A 38 8.75 2.25 9.61
N PHE A 39 7.45 2.41 9.89
CA PHE A 39 6.39 1.56 9.38
C PHE A 39 6.32 1.62 7.85
N GLY A 40 6.26 2.82 7.27
CA GLY A 40 6.24 2.98 5.81
C GLY A 40 7.51 2.44 5.14
N PHE A 41 8.69 2.63 5.76
CA PHE A 41 9.94 2.07 5.27
C PHE A 41 9.95 0.53 5.33
N LEU A 42 9.49 -0.05 6.44
CA LEU A 42 9.42 -1.50 6.63
C LEU A 42 8.42 -2.14 5.66
N VAL A 43 7.21 -1.59 5.54
CA VAL A 43 6.20 -2.08 4.58
C VAL A 43 6.76 -2.03 3.16
N GLY A 44 7.32 -0.88 2.75
CA GLY A 44 7.90 -0.74 1.43
C GLY A 44 9.12 -1.64 1.19
N GLY A 45 9.93 -1.89 2.23
CA GLY A 45 11.06 -2.80 2.21
C GLY A 45 10.62 -4.26 2.10
N ILE A 46 9.66 -4.70 2.91
CA ILE A 46 9.08 -6.05 2.89
C ILE A 46 8.50 -6.33 1.51
N ILE A 47 7.71 -5.41 0.94
CA ILE A 47 7.13 -5.58 -0.40
C ILE A 47 8.23 -5.72 -1.46
N ALA A 48 9.26 -4.87 -1.41
CA ALA A 48 10.38 -4.94 -2.36
C ALA A 48 11.19 -6.24 -2.23
N SER A 49 11.41 -6.73 -1.00
CA SER A 49 12.13 -7.98 -0.75
C SER A 49 11.33 -9.21 -1.17
N ILE A 50 10.03 -9.26 -0.86
CA ILE A 50 9.12 -10.33 -1.32
C ILE A 50 9.11 -10.38 -2.85
N TYR A 51 9.04 -9.21 -3.47
CA TYR A 51 9.11 -9.08 -4.91
C TYR A 51 10.38 -9.71 -5.48
N GLU A 52 11.54 -9.34 -4.94
CA GLU A 52 12.82 -9.87 -5.40
C GLU A 52 12.91 -11.38 -5.15
N GLU A 53 12.60 -11.88 -3.96
CA GLU A 53 12.78 -13.30 -3.65
C GLU A 53 11.91 -14.22 -4.51
N ILE A 54 10.66 -13.84 -4.78
CA ILE A 54 9.73 -14.71 -5.51
C ILE A 54 9.96 -14.63 -7.04
N PHE A 55 10.45 -13.50 -7.55
CA PHE A 55 10.44 -13.20 -8.98
C PHE A 55 11.81 -12.92 -9.60
N LYS A 56 12.90 -12.77 -8.84
CA LYS A 56 14.25 -12.47 -9.36
C LYS A 56 14.73 -13.43 -10.45
N ASP A 57 14.47 -14.74 -10.31
CA ASP A 57 14.88 -15.74 -11.31
C ASP A 57 13.99 -15.80 -12.55
N LYS A 58 12.84 -15.12 -12.51
CA LYS A 58 11.87 -15.04 -13.59
C LYS A 58 11.94 -13.73 -14.34
N LEU A 59 12.88 -12.85 -14.05
CA LEU A 59 13.00 -11.56 -14.75
C LEU A 59 13.93 -11.68 -15.96
N VAL A 60 13.45 -11.23 -17.11
CA VAL A 60 14.29 -11.01 -18.31
C VAL A 60 14.41 -9.51 -18.50
N HIS A 61 15.65 -9.03 -18.46
CA HIS A 61 15.97 -7.64 -18.73
C HIS A 61 15.68 -7.34 -20.21
N ILE A 62 14.64 -6.56 -20.50
CA ILE A 62 14.35 -6.14 -21.88
C ILE A 62 15.29 -5.00 -22.25
N ARG A 63 16.37 -5.35 -22.92
CA ARG A 63 17.27 -4.38 -23.56
C ARG A 63 16.51 -3.72 -24.72
N GLY A 64 16.00 -2.50 -24.55
CA GLY A 64 15.57 -1.71 -25.73
C GLY A 64 14.64 -0.50 -25.61
N LYS A 65 13.86 -0.28 -24.54
CA LYS A 65 12.90 0.87 -24.49
C LYS A 65 12.72 1.48 -23.09
N LYS A 66 13.77 2.08 -22.52
CA LYS A 66 13.72 2.67 -21.17
C LYS A 66 12.75 3.86 -21.03
N ASP A 67 12.60 4.71 -22.06
CA ASP A 67 11.86 5.98 -21.92
C ASP A 67 10.34 5.85 -21.77
N HIS A 68 9.72 4.83 -22.36
CA HIS A 68 8.26 4.68 -22.25
C HIS A 68 7.84 4.21 -20.86
N HIS A 69 8.65 3.41 -20.16
CA HIS A 69 8.26 2.82 -18.87
C HIS A 69 8.23 3.86 -17.74
N VAL A 70 9.20 4.78 -17.72
CA VAL A 70 9.25 5.87 -16.74
C VAL A 70 8.06 6.83 -16.89
N LYS A 71 7.63 7.13 -18.13
CA LYS A 71 6.44 7.96 -18.37
C LYS A 71 5.17 7.30 -17.83
N HIS A 72 4.98 6.00 -18.05
CA HIS A 72 3.80 5.29 -17.53
C HIS A 72 3.83 5.19 -16.00
N PHE A 73 5.00 5.04 -15.39
CA PHE A 73 5.16 5.12 -13.94
C PHE A 73 4.62 6.45 -13.41
N PHE A 74 5.10 7.58 -13.93
CA PHE A 74 4.66 8.89 -13.48
C PHE A 74 3.16 9.12 -13.72
N ILE A 75 2.61 8.61 -14.83
CA ILE A 75 1.17 8.69 -15.10
C ILE A 75 0.38 7.91 -14.05
N VAL A 76 0.80 6.69 -13.69
CA VAL A 76 0.12 5.85 -12.68
C VAL A 76 0.18 6.53 -11.31
N VAL A 77 1.34 7.02 -10.89
CA VAL A 77 1.49 7.72 -9.60
C VAL A 77 0.66 9.00 -9.56
N LEU A 78 0.71 9.81 -10.63
CA LEU A 78 -0.09 11.02 -10.73
C LEU A 78 -1.59 10.69 -10.69
N LEU A 79 -2.02 9.64 -11.37
CA LEU A 79 -3.41 9.19 -11.36
C LEU A 79 -3.83 8.77 -9.94
N SER A 80 -3.00 8.04 -9.20
CA SER A 80 -3.27 7.70 -7.79
C SER A 80 -3.47 8.96 -6.95
N ILE A 81 -2.55 9.92 -7.04
CA ILE A 81 -2.62 11.17 -6.27
C ILE A 81 -3.88 11.96 -6.62
N LEU A 82 -4.19 12.12 -7.91
CA LEU A 82 -5.37 12.87 -8.36
C LEU A 82 -6.67 12.22 -7.90
N ILE A 83 -6.78 10.90 -8.02
CA ILE A 83 -7.97 10.16 -7.59
C ILE A 83 -8.14 10.28 -6.07
N GLY A 84 -7.08 10.04 -5.29
CA GLY A 84 -7.15 10.14 -3.84
C GLY A 84 -7.54 11.53 -3.35
N ASN A 85 -6.96 12.58 -3.94
CA ASN A 85 -7.31 13.96 -3.59
C ASN A 85 -8.75 14.31 -4.01
N PHE A 86 -9.18 13.87 -5.20
CA PHE A 86 -10.53 14.13 -5.68
C PHE A 86 -11.58 13.42 -4.82
N THR A 87 -11.39 12.14 -4.51
CA THR A 87 -12.34 11.38 -3.69
C THR A 87 -12.38 11.89 -2.25
N PHE A 88 -11.23 12.22 -1.65
CA PHE A 88 -11.20 12.69 -0.27
C PHE A 88 -11.66 14.15 -0.13
N PHE A 89 -11.05 15.10 -0.83
CA PHE A 89 -11.32 16.53 -0.61
C PHE A 89 -12.55 17.05 -1.34
N TYR A 90 -12.88 16.50 -2.52
CA TYR A 90 -14.00 17.02 -3.31
C TYR A 90 -15.28 16.22 -3.07
N LEU A 91 -15.19 14.89 -3.01
CA LEU A 91 -16.35 14.03 -2.73
C LEU A 91 -16.60 13.81 -1.24
N ASN A 92 -15.73 14.32 -0.34
CA ASN A 92 -15.80 14.09 1.11
C ASN A 92 -15.96 12.61 1.47
N MET A 93 -15.31 11.73 0.71
CA MET A 93 -15.33 10.30 0.99
C MET A 93 -14.45 9.99 2.20
N HIS A 94 -14.87 8.98 2.97
CA HIS A 94 -14.08 8.45 4.08
C HIS A 94 -12.67 8.04 3.63
N SER A 95 -11.64 8.35 4.43
CA SER A 95 -10.24 8.21 4.01
C SER A 95 -9.84 6.79 3.59
N TYR A 96 -10.44 5.76 4.21
CA TYR A 96 -10.28 4.36 3.81
C TYR A 96 -10.70 4.14 2.34
N TYR A 97 -11.93 4.52 1.98
CA TYR A 97 -12.44 4.31 0.62
C TYR A 97 -11.67 5.16 -0.40
N ALA A 98 -11.31 6.39 -0.04
CA ALA A 98 -10.48 7.25 -0.86
C ALA A 98 -9.12 6.59 -1.16
N SER A 99 -8.47 6.02 -0.13
CA SER A 99 -7.20 5.31 -0.26
C SER A 99 -7.31 4.08 -1.14
N VAL A 100 -8.31 3.22 -0.90
CA VAL A 100 -8.55 2.02 -1.71
C VAL A 100 -8.79 2.36 -3.18
N LEU A 101 -9.61 3.37 -3.48
CA LEU A 101 -9.87 3.81 -4.86
C LEU A 101 -8.63 4.40 -5.54
N SER A 102 -7.83 5.16 -4.80
CA SER A 102 -6.58 5.76 -5.30
C SER A 102 -5.54 4.73 -5.74
N MET A 103 -5.64 3.50 -5.23
CA MET A 103 -4.76 2.39 -5.60
C MET A 103 -5.41 1.46 -6.61
N LEU A 104 -6.69 1.10 -6.42
CA LEU A 104 -7.40 0.15 -7.30
C LEU A 104 -7.51 0.64 -8.73
N ILE A 105 -7.90 1.89 -8.96
CA ILE A 105 -8.08 2.40 -10.33
C ILE A 105 -6.74 2.36 -11.11
N PRO A 106 -5.63 2.85 -10.54
CA PRO A 106 -4.31 2.72 -11.17
C PRO A 106 -3.83 1.27 -11.33
N ILE A 107 -4.17 0.35 -10.42
CA ILE A 107 -3.92 -1.10 -10.63
C ILE A 107 -4.63 -1.60 -11.89
N LEU A 108 -5.89 -1.21 -12.13
CA LEU A 108 -6.61 -1.61 -13.33
C LEU A 108 -5.95 -1.07 -14.61
N VAL A 109 -5.44 0.16 -14.55
CA VAL A 109 -4.65 0.76 -15.66
C VAL A 109 -3.37 -0.04 -15.88
N ILE A 110 -2.65 -0.40 -14.82
CA ILE A 110 -1.47 -1.28 -14.90
C ILE A 110 -1.83 -2.61 -15.57
N TYR A 111 -2.92 -3.25 -15.15
CA TYR A 111 -3.35 -4.54 -15.70
C TYR A 111 -3.75 -4.45 -17.17
N PHE A 112 -4.32 -3.32 -17.59
CA PHE A 112 -4.64 -3.09 -19.00
C PHE A 112 -3.36 -3.09 -19.87
N TYR A 113 -2.30 -2.41 -19.42
CA TYR A 113 -1.04 -2.32 -20.18
C TYR A 113 -0.07 -3.50 -19.95
N ARG A 114 -0.12 -4.14 -18.77
CA ARG A 114 0.78 -5.20 -18.32
C ARG A 114 0.04 -6.31 -17.58
N ARG A 115 -0.73 -7.10 -18.35
CA ARG A 115 -1.43 -8.29 -17.85
C ARG A 115 -0.49 -9.33 -17.21
N ASP A 116 0.78 -9.32 -17.59
CA ASP A 116 1.81 -10.19 -17.02
C ASP A 116 2.07 -9.92 -15.52
N LEU A 117 1.75 -8.72 -15.03
CA LEU A 117 1.90 -8.35 -13.63
C LEU A 117 0.72 -8.75 -12.73
N ILE A 118 -0.38 -9.28 -13.29
CA ILE A 118 -1.60 -9.56 -12.51
C ILE A 118 -1.35 -10.59 -11.41
N ILE A 119 -0.76 -11.73 -11.76
CA ILE A 119 -0.51 -12.84 -10.82
C ILE A 119 0.48 -12.38 -9.74
N LEU A 120 1.52 -11.67 -10.16
CA LEU A 120 2.50 -11.07 -9.26
C LEU A 120 1.83 -10.12 -8.24
N SER A 121 1.02 -9.19 -8.73
CA SER A 121 0.33 -8.20 -7.92
C SER A 121 -0.61 -8.85 -6.90
N LEU A 122 -1.41 -9.82 -7.34
CA LEU A 122 -2.30 -10.57 -6.44
C LEU A 122 -1.51 -11.38 -5.39
N ALA A 123 -0.44 -12.06 -5.80
CA ALA A 123 0.39 -12.84 -4.89
C ALA A 123 1.07 -11.95 -3.83
N THR A 124 1.62 -10.81 -4.25
CA THR A 124 2.25 -9.86 -3.32
C THR A 124 1.24 -9.23 -2.37
N GLY A 125 0.05 -8.83 -2.84
CA GLY A 125 -1.05 -8.40 -1.97
C GLY A 125 -1.44 -9.44 -0.93
N ALA A 126 -1.61 -10.70 -1.34
CA ALA A 126 -1.96 -11.79 -0.44
C ALA A 126 -0.89 -12.05 0.62
N ILE A 127 0.39 -12.07 0.23
CA ILE A 127 1.51 -12.32 1.14
C ILE A 127 1.65 -11.18 2.15
N VAL A 128 1.56 -9.93 1.71
CA VAL A 128 1.67 -8.75 2.59
C VAL A 128 0.54 -8.76 3.62
N THR A 129 -0.68 -9.09 3.20
CA THR A 129 -1.83 -9.24 4.12
C THR A 129 -1.62 -10.39 5.10
N LEU A 130 -1.09 -11.52 4.63
CA LEU A 130 -0.82 -12.67 5.50
C LEU A 130 0.28 -12.37 6.52
N ILE A 131 1.26 -11.53 6.16
CA ILE A 131 2.32 -11.06 7.06
C ILE A 131 1.80 -10.02 8.05
N SER A 132 0.84 -9.17 7.66
CA SER A 132 0.32 -8.14 8.57
C SER A 132 -0.51 -8.74 9.70
N ILE A 133 -1.26 -9.82 9.46
CA ILE A 133 -2.07 -10.51 10.48
C ILE A 133 -1.27 -10.86 11.75
N PRO A 134 -0.16 -11.65 11.69
CA PRO A 134 0.60 -11.99 12.89
C PRO A 134 1.22 -10.76 13.55
N ILE A 135 1.61 -9.72 12.77
CA ILE A 135 2.14 -8.47 13.34
C ILE A 135 1.07 -7.81 14.22
N TYR A 136 -0.15 -7.64 13.71
CA TYR A 136 -1.25 -7.09 14.52
C TYR A 136 -1.63 -7.99 15.69
N CYS A 137 -1.69 -9.31 15.50
CA CYS A 137 -2.00 -10.24 16.59
C CYS A 137 -0.97 -10.13 17.72
N ILE A 138 0.33 -9.99 17.38
CA ILE A 138 1.39 -9.76 18.37
C ILE A 138 1.19 -8.42 19.07
N SER A 139 0.92 -7.34 18.33
CA SER A 139 0.66 -6.02 18.92
C SER A 139 -0.53 -6.04 19.88
N LEU A 140 -1.66 -6.64 19.49
CA LEU A 140 -2.87 -6.77 20.31
C LEU A 140 -2.67 -7.68 21.52
N PHE A 141 -1.76 -8.66 21.43
CA PHE A 141 -1.41 -9.53 22.55
C PHE A 141 -0.61 -8.78 23.63
N PHE A 142 0.33 -7.92 23.23
CA PHE A 142 1.13 -7.12 24.17
C PHE A 142 0.37 -5.92 24.72
N ASP A 143 -0.44 -5.29 23.88
CA ASP A 143 -1.27 -4.17 24.27
C ASP A 143 -2.70 -4.34 23.73
N PRO A 144 -3.62 -4.88 24.56
CA PRO A 144 -5.02 -5.00 24.19
C PRO A 144 -5.72 -3.66 23.94
N THR A 145 -5.17 -2.55 24.45
CA THR A 145 -5.73 -1.20 24.22
C THR A 145 -5.41 -0.68 22.84
N ALA A 146 -4.47 -1.30 22.12
CA ALA A 146 -4.17 -1.01 20.72
C ALA A 146 -5.38 -1.18 19.80
N ILE A 147 -6.45 -1.87 20.22
CA ILE A 147 -7.70 -1.88 19.46
C ILE A 147 -8.31 -0.48 19.29
N ASN A 148 -8.00 0.48 20.17
CA ASN A 148 -8.55 1.83 20.11
C ASN A 148 -7.88 2.73 19.06
N ILE A 149 -6.82 2.28 18.40
CA ILE A 149 -6.19 3.02 17.30
C ILE A 149 -7.12 3.16 16.09
N TRP A 150 -8.12 2.27 15.97
CA TRP A 150 -9.15 2.38 14.96
C TRP A 150 -10.32 3.21 15.47
N LEU A 151 -10.79 4.13 14.63
CA LEU A 151 -12.00 4.89 14.90
C LEU A 151 -13.23 4.00 14.62
N HIS A 152 -13.55 3.10 15.56
CA HIS A 152 -14.61 2.08 15.45
C HIS A 152 -15.98 2.61 15.03
N GLN A 153 -16.28 3.87 15.32
CA GLN A 153 -17.54 4.52 14.94
C GLN A 153 -17.65 4.80 13.43
N ASN A 154 -16.52 4.80 12.72
CA ASN A 154 -16.41 5.19 11.32
C ASN A 154 -16.08 4.01 10.38
N ILE A 155 -15.86 2.81 10.93
CA ILE A 155 -15.60 1.58 10.18
C ILE A 155 -16.79 0.61 10.25
N SER A 156 -16.79 -0.44 9.44
CA SER A 156 -17.92 -1.39 9.34
C SER A 156 -18.21 -2.18 10.62
N GLY A 157 -17.28 -2.21 11.57
CA GLY A 157 -17.35 -3.01 12.78
C GLY A 157 -17.09 -4.51 12.57
N ILE A 158 -16.71 -4.92 11.35
CA ILE A 158 -16.36 -6.31 11.04
C ILE A 158 -14.89 -6.54 11.41
N LEU A 159 -14.66 -7.35 12.44
CA LEU A 159 -13.32 -7.67 12.93
C LEU A 159 -12.92 -9.12 12.61
N PHE A 160 -11.70 -9.30 12.13
CA PHE A 160 -11.02 -10.59 11.98
C PHE A 160 -9.87 -10.67 12.97
N LEU A 161 -9.95 -11.57 13.97
CA LEU A 161 -8.96 -11.69 15.05
C LEU A 161 -8.72 -10.36 15.82
N GLY A 162 -9.74 -9.49 15.90
CA GLY A 162 -9.62 -8.16 16.52
C GLY A 162 -9.14 -7.05 15.57
N ILE A 163 -8.80 -7.39 14.32
CA ILE A 163 -8.33 -6.46 13.30
C ILE A 163 -9.49 -6.10 12.38
N PRO A 164 -9.75 -4.81 12.08
CA PRO A 164 -10.76 -4.43 11.08
C PRO A 164 -10.50 -5.03 9.70
N ILE A 165 -11.57 -5.47 9.03
CA ILE A 165 -11.48 -5.99 7.66
C ILE A 165 -10.92 -4.94 6.69
N GLU A 166 -11.19 -3.66 6.96
CA GLU A 166 -10.72 -2.51 6.19
C GLU A 166 -9.20 -2.49 6.10
N ASP A 167 -8.49 -2.67 7.21
CA ASP A 167 -7.03 -2.69 7.24
C ASP A 167 -6.47 -3.84 6.43
N LEU A 168 -7.05 -5.04 6.57
CA LEU A 168 -6.62 -6.22 5.80
C LEU A 168 -6.78 -5.99 4.29
N VAL A 169 -7.90 -5.39 3.88
CA VAL A 169 -8.14 -5.00 2.48
C VAL A 169 -7.12 -3.93 2.05
N TRP A 170 -6.80 -2.98 2.92
CA TRP A 170 -5.82 -1.95 2.62
C TRP A 170 -4.42 -2.54 2.40
N PHE A 171 -3.97 -3.48 3.23
CA PHE A 171 -2.69 -4.19 3.00
C PHE A 171 -2.69 -4.95 1.69
N PHE A 172 -3.80 -5.63 1.37
CA PHE A 172 -3.95 -6.38 0.14
C PHE A 172 -3.80 -5.48 -1.09
N VAL A 173 -4.55 -4.38 -1.12
CA VAL A 173 -4.52 -3.41 -2.23
C VAL A 173 -3.18 -2.68 -2.30
N THR A 174 -2.57 -2.35 -1.17
CA THR A 174 -1.26 -1.71 -1.09
C THR A 174 -0.16 -2.61 -1.65
N GLY A 175 -0.15 -3.89 -1.29
CA GLY A 175 0.78 -4.88 -1.86
C GLY A 175 0.58 -5.05 -3.36
N MET A 176 -0.67 -5.15 -3.82
CA MET A 176 -1.03 -5.19 -5.24
C MET A 176 -0.58 -3.94 -6.01
N PHE A 177 -0.57 -2.77 -5.38
CA PHE A 177 -0.20 -1.53 -6.06
C PHE A 177 1.32 -1.35 -6.12
N ILE A 178 2.02 -1.55 -5.00
CA ILE A 178 3.45 -1.23 -4.89
C ILE A 178 4.32 -2.23 -5.67
N ALA A 179 3.97 -3.51 -5.70
CA ALA A 179 4.75 -4.53 -6.40
C ALA A 179 4.89 -4.28 -7.92
N PRO A 180 3.81 -4.05 -8.69
CA PRO A 180 3.96 -3.70 -10.10
C PRO A 180 4.57 -2.30 -10.28
N LEU A 181 4.35 -1.37 -9.34
CA LEU A 181 4.94 -0.05 -9.39
C LEU A 181 6.48 -0.09 -9.27
N TYR A 182 7.01 -1.03 -8.47
CA TYR A 182 8.44 -1.35 -8.40
C TYR A 182 9.00 -1.72 -9.79
N GLU A 183 8.29 -2.59 -10.50
CA GLU A 183 8.67 -3.03 -11.85
C GLU A 183 8.64 -1.90 -12.87
N PHE A 184 7.67 -0.99 -12.77
CA PHE A 184 7.63 0.20 -13.61
C PHE A 184 8.83 1.12 -13.37
N CYS A 185 9.33 1.20 -12.13
CA CYS A 185 10.51 1.99 -11.80
C CYS A 185 11.80 1.35 -12.33
N LYS A 186 11.92 0.01 -12.31
CA LYS A 186 13.11 -0.72 -12.79
C LYS A 186 13.12 -0.98 -14.30
N GLY A 187 11.96 -1.00 -14.96
CA GLY A 187 11.82 -1.23 -16.40
C GLY A 187 12.08 -2.67 -16.83
N GLU A 188 11.92 -3.63 -15.92
CA GLU A 188 12.13 -5.07 -16.19
C GLU A 188 10.79 -5.74 -16.57
N LYS A 189 10.86 -6.88 -17.29
CA LYS A 189 9.67 -7.73 -17.56
C LYS A 189 9.89 -9.12 -17.00
N LEU A 190 8.78 -9.70 -16.53
CA LEU A 190 8.71 -11.12 -16.23
C LEU A 190 8.89 -11.92 -17.54
N LYS A 191 9.80 -12.89 -17.51
CA LYS A 191 9.93 -13.96 -18.49
C LYS A 191 8.57 -14.65 -18.56
N LYS A 192 8.00 -14.76 -19.76
CA LYS A 192 6.76 -15.52 -19.97
C LYS A 192 6.97 -16.94 -19.40
N PHE A 193 6.04 -17.37 -18.54
CA PHE A 193 5.83 -18.77 -18.23
C PHE A 193 5.33 -19.51 -19.46
#